data_AF-F8DLD6-F1
#
_entry.id   AF-F8DLD6-F1
#
_cell.length_a   1.000
_cell.length_b   1.000
_cell.length_c   1.000
_cell.angle_alpha   90.00
_cell.angle_beta   90.00
_cell.angle_gamma   90.00
#
_symmetry.space_group_name_H-M   'P 1'
#
loop_
_entity.id
_entity.type
_entity.pdbx_description
1 polymer ?
#
loop_
_entity_poly.entity_id
_entity_poly.type
_entity_poly.pdbx_seq_one_letter_code
_entity_poly.pdbx_strand_id
1 'polypeptide(L)' 'MFSNPNFEWQQSIKMKKNTFSAHFEQANQLSEAMALPITVMHSDHQVGVFYSTQSYNKLLKQIKEMKQEILILKKINRG' A
#
# COMPACT_ATOMS: atom_id res chain seq x y z
N MET A 1 15.90 3.49 -15.65
CA MET A 1 14.88 3.87 -14.66
C MET A 1 13.54 3.82 -15.37
N PHE A 2 12.61 2.94 -14.98
CA PHE A 2 11.29 2.86 -15.61
C PHE A 2 10.43 4.00 -15.08
N SER A 3 10.54 5.19 -15.66
CA SER A 3 9.65 6.32 -15.37
C SER A 3 8.59 6.40 -16.45
N ASN A 4 7.53 5.60 -16.32
CA ASN A 4 6.30 5.88 -17.04
C ASN A 4 5.68 7.11 -16.35
N PRO A 5 5.50 8.24 -17.06
CA PRO A 5 4.93 9.47 -16.46
C PRO A 5 3.49 9.29 -15.96
N ASN A 6 2.81 8.22 -16.39
CA ASN A 6 1.47 7.85 -15.92
C ASN A 6 1.51 6.82 -14.77
N PHE A 7 2.70 6.43 -14.30
CA PHE A 7 2.85 5.54 -13.16
C PHE A 7 3.01 6.35 -11.89
N GLU A 8 1.90 6.62 -11.22
CA GLU A 8 1.91 7.20 -9.88
C GLU A 8 2.21 6.12 -8.85
N TRP A 9 3.26 6.32 -8.05
CA TRP A 9 3.47 5.49 -6.87
C TRP A 9 2.30 5.68 -5.92
N GLN A 10 1.73 4.55 -5.49
CA GLN A 10 0.59 4.52 -4.58
C GLN A 10 0.87 5.40 -3.36
N GLN A 11 0.09 6.47 -3.20
CA GLN A 11 0.35 7.50 -2.19
C GLN A 11 -0.01 6.97 -0.81
N SER A 12 0.90 7.06 0.15
CA SER A 12 0.62 6.77 1.55
C SER A 12 -0.04 7.97 2.24
N ILE A 13 -0.93 7.71 3.20
CA ILE A 13 -1.48 8.74 4.09
C ILE A 13 -0.40 9.14 5.08
N LYS A 14 -0.03 10.43 5.16
CA LYS A 14 0.95 10.90 6.15
C LYS A 14 0.25 11.29 7.45
N MET A 15 0.75 10.80 8.58
CA MET A 15 0.20 11.11 9.90
C MET A 15 1.32 11.34 10.92
N LYS A 16 1.20 12.37 11.77
CA LYS A 16 2.15 12.59 12.87
C LYS A 16 2.08 11.45 13.88
N LYS A 17 3.22 11.04 14.43
CA LYS A 17 3.36 9.96 15.43
C LYS A 17 2.39 10.13 16.59
N ASN A 18 2.32 11.33 17.17
CA ASN A 18 1.46 11.59 18.32
C ASN A 18 -0.04 11.44 17.96
N THR A 19 -0.44 11.89 16.77
CA THR A 19 -1.81 11.73 16.26
C THR A 19 -2.12 10.26 15.99
N PHE A 20 -1.20 9.53 15.37
CA PHE A 20 -1.33 8.10 15.10
C PHE A 20 -1.50 7.30 16.41
N SER A 21 -0.67 7.58 17.41
CA SER A 21 -0.76 6.91 18.71
C SER A 21 -2.05 7.24 19.46
N ALA A 22 -2.51 8.50 19.41
CA ALA A 22 -3.74 8.92 20.09
C ALA A 22 -5.02 8.42 19.40
N HIS A 23 -4.97 8.21 18.08
CA HIS A 23 -6.12 7.86 17.25
C HIS A 23 -5.88 6.60 16.42
N PHE A 24 -5.26 5.58 17.03
CA PHE A 24 -4.86 4.37 16.33
C PHE A 24 -6.05 3.65 15.68
N GLU A 25 -7.18 3.56 16.37
CA GLU A 25 -8.36 2.88 15.82
C GLU A 25 -8.91 3.59 14.58
N GLN A 26 -8.98 4.93 14.61
CA GLN A 26 -9.36 5.73 13.45
C GLN A 26 -8.34 5.58 12.32
N ALA A 27 -7.04 5.51 12.63
CA ALA A 27 -5.99 5.25 11.66
C ALA A 27 -6.14 3.86 11.02
N ASN A 28 -6.49 2.84 11.81
CA ASN A 28 -6.78 1.49 11.32
C ASN A 28 -7.96 1.49 10.34
N GLN A 29 -9.09 2.08 10.74
CA GLN A 29 -10.28 2.21 9.89
C GLN A 29 -10.00 3.00 8.61
N LEU A 30 -9.22 4.07 8.70
CA LEU A 30 -8.84 4.89 7.54
C LEU A 30 -7.96 4.09 6.56
N SER A 31 -6.94 3.38 7.06
CA SER A 31 -6.09 2.51 6.23
C SER A 31 -6.90 1.38 5.58
N GLU A 32 -7.92 0.89 6.28
CA GLU A 32 -8.87 -0.09 5.75
C GLU A 32 -9.73 0.48 4.63
N ALA A 33 -10.42 1.59 4.88
CA ALA A 33 -11.37 2.21 3.96
C ALA A 33 -10.70 2.69 2.67
N MET A 34 -9.51 3.30 2.79
CA MET A 34 -8.77 3.80 1.63
C MET A 34 -7.96 2.71 0.93
N ALA A 35 -7.77 1.55 1.55
CA ALA A 35 -6.83 0.52 1.10
C ALA A 35 -5.41 1.09 0.85
N LEU A 36 -4.95 1.97 1.75
CA LEU A 36 -3.66 2.66 1.66
C LEU A 36 -2.84 2.53 2.96
N PRO A 37 -1.49 2.60 2.87
CA PRO A 37 -0.64 2.68 4.06
C PRO A 37 -0.81 4.01 4.78
N ILE A 38 -0.57 4.01 6.09
CA ILE A 38 -0.29 5.21 6.88
C ILE A 38 1.21 5.29 7.14
N THR A 39 1.85 6.31 6.59
CA THR A 39 3.21 6.69 6.90
C THR A 39 3.20 7.52 8.18
N VAL A 40 3.80 6.97 9.24
CA VAL A 40 3.91 7.62 10.54
C VAL A 40 5.16 8.49 10.55
N MET A 41 4.96 9.80 10.78
CA MET A 41 5.99 10.84 10.73
C MET A 41 6.30 11.35 12.13
N HIS A 42 7.57 11.54 12.46
CA HIS A 42 7.99 12.32 13.62
C HIS A 42 8.75 13.54 13.09
N SER A 43 8.30 14.75 13.39
CA SER A 43 8.75 15.96 12.67
C SER A 43 8.66 15.74 11.14
N ASP A 44 9.77 15.83 10.42
CA ASP A 44 9.82 15.63 8.96
C ASP A 44 10.40 14.27 8.52
N HIS A 45 10.70 13.37 9.47
CA HIS A 45 11.21 12.03 9.16
C HIS A 45 10.14 10.96 9.37
N GLN A 46 10.13 10.01 8.46
CA GLN A 46 9.31 8.81 8.60
C GLN A 46 9.89 7.91 9.69
N VAL A 47 9.04 7.47 10.60
CA VAL A 47 9.40 6.56 11.72
C VAL A 47 8.71 5.20 11.62
N GLY A 48 7.73 5.05 10.74
CA GLY A 48 7.06 3.77 10.51
C GLY A 48 6.07 3.81 9.37
N VAL A 49 5.65 2.63 8.93
CA VAL A 49 4.51 2.44 8.04
C VAL A 49 3.56 1.48 8.71
N PHE A 50 2.32 1.90 8.84
CA PHE A 50 1.22 1.07 9.29
C PHE A 50 0.32 0.74 8.10
N TYR A 51 -0.21 -0.48 8.09
CA TYR A 51 -1.17 -0.94 7.09
C TYR A 51 -2.18 -1.81 7.82
N SER A 52 -3.47 -1.56 7.65
CA SER A 52 -4.47 -2.42 8.29
C SER A 52 -4.36 -3.84 7.74
N THR A 53 -4.51 -4.84 8.60
CA THR A 53 -4.36 -6.26 8.22
C THR A 53 -5.29 -6.63 7.07
N GLN A 54 -6.52 -6.12 7.10
CA GLN A 54 -7.51 -6.36 6.04
C GLN A 54 -7.07 -5.78 4.70
N SER A 55 -6.63 -4.52 4.67
CA SER A 55 -6.10 -3.93 3.44
C SER A 55 -4.88 -4.71 2.96
N TYR A 56 -3.99 -5.11 3.87
CA TYR A 56 -2.74 -5.79 3.51
C TYR A 56 -3.04 -7.14 2.83
N ASN A 57 -4.00 -7.88 3.38
CA ASN A 57 -4.46 -9.14 2.81
C ASN A 57 -5.10 -8.94 1.42
N LYS A 58 -5.88 -7.87 1.23
CA LYS A 58 -6.44 -7.52 -0.10
C LYS A 58 -5.33 -7.22 -1.11
N LEU A 59 -4.33 -6.41 -0.73
CA LEU A 59 -3.17 -6.12 -1.57
C LEU A 59 -2.40 -7.39 -1.95
N LEU A 60 -2.15 -8.27 -0.98
CA LEU A 60 -1.47 -9.55 -1.23
C LEU A 60 -2.24 -10.43 -2.21
N LYS A 61 -3.57 -10.45 -2.13
CA LYS A 61 -4.43 -11.18 -3.06
C LYS A 61 -4.29 -10.62 -4.48
N GLN A 62 -4.38 -9.31 -4.65
CA GLN A 62 -4.20 -8.64 -5.95
C GLN A 62 -2.82 -8.91 -6.55
N ILE A 63 -1.76 -8.87 -5.74
CA ILE A 63 -0.39 -9.20 -6.19
C ILE A 63 -0.31 -10.66 -6.68
N LYS A 64 -0.96 -11.59 -5.98
CA LYS A 64 -1.00 -13.01 -6.41
C LYS A 64 -1.74 -13.17 -7.73
N GLU A 65 -2.88 -12.50 -7.90
CA GLU A 65 -3.68 -12.52 -9.14
C GLU A 65 -2.88 -11.95 -10.31
N MET A 66 -2.26 -10.77 -10.16
CA MET A 66 -1.40 -10.18 -11.18
C MET A 66 -0.21 -11.08 -11.56
N LYS A 67 0.43 -11.72 -10.58
CA LYS A 67 1.52 -12.69 -10.86
C LYS A 67 1.01 -13.85 -11.71
N GLN A 68 -0.19 -14.35 -11.43
CA GLN A 68 -0.79 -15.44 -12.18
C GLN A 68 -1.12 -15.03 -13.62
N GLU A 69 -1.69 -13.84 -13.82
CA GLU A 69 -1.98 -13.30 -15.15
C GLU A 69 -0.70 -13.15 -15.99
N ILE A 70 0.37 -12.60 -15.40
CA ILE A 70 1.68 -12.47 -16.06
C ILE A 70 2.21 -13.86 -16.47
N LEU A 71 2.05 -14.88 -15.63
CA LEU A 71 2.48 -16.24 -15.95
C LEU A 71 1.70 -16.83 -17.13
N ILE A 72 0.38 -16.59 -17.20
CA ILE A 72 -0.47 -17.04 -18.31
C ILE A 72 -0.03 -16.34 -19.61
N LEU A 73 0.12 -15.02 -19.61
CA LEU A 73 0.54 -14.24 -20.77
C LEU A 73 1.92 -14.69 -21.30
N LYS A 74 2.87 -14.98 -20.40
CA LYS A 74 4.19 -15.50 -20.78
C LYS A 74 4.13 -16.88 -21.43
N LYS A 75 3.18 -17.74 -21.04
CA LYS A 75 2.99 -19.05 -21.66
C LYS A 75 2.41 -18.93 -23.06
N ILE A 76 1.43 -18.05 -23.26
CA ILE A 76 0.81 -17.80 -24.56
C ILE A 76 1.83 -17.24 -25.56
N ASN A 77 2.64 -16.26 -25.16
CA ASN A 77 3.62 -15.61 -26.04
C ASN A 77 4.87 -16.46 -26.36
N ARG A 78 4.98 -17.69 -25.82
CA ARG A 78 6.07 -18.65 -26.11
C ARG A 78 5.61 -19.82 -26.98
N GLY A 79 4.31 -19.93 -27.25
CA GLY A 79 3.72 -20.95 -28.13
C GLY A 79 3.64 -20.48 -29.58
#